data_AF-A0A2N1LTP3-F1
#
_entry.id   AF-A0A2N1LTP3-F1
#
_cell.length_a   1.000
_cell.length_b   1.000
_cell.length_c   1.000
_cell.angle_alpha   90.00
_cell.angle_beta   90.00
_cell.angle_gamma   90.00
#
_symmetry.space_group_name_H-M   'P 1'
#
loop_
_entity.id
_entity.type
_entity.pdbx_description
1 polymer ?
#
loop_
_entity_poly.entity_id
_entity_poly.type
_entity_poly.pdbx_seq_one_letter_code
_entity_poly.pdbx_strand_id
1 'polypeptide(L)'
;SEFSLDQHNTNNADPNNPLNLAPSYSQINNDGIPDKNTNMFIDIKTSLFAIYLFLIGDSSALSNWPYADNPSIAILIILFSLLIIVVYLMNLLIGLLNIAIEEDNNRVSYLIQKAEILAEIELFYLLPHQRRWKHGFLKLCM
;
A
#
# COMPACT_ATOMS: atom_id res chain seq x y z
N SER A 1 50.77 6.32 -11.41
CA SER A 1 51.03 7.47 -12.29
C SER A 1 49.76 8.28 -12.34
N GLU A 2 49.74 9.38 -11.59
CA GLU A 2 48.68 10.37 -11.63
C GLU A 2 48.55 10.91 -13.06
N PHE A 3 47.33 10.98 -13.58
CA PHE A 3 47.01 11.85 -14.71
C PHE A 3 46.03 12.89 -14.21
N SER A 4 46.57 14.10 -14.06
CA SER A 4 45.86 15.32 -13.69
C SER A 4 44.81 15.66 -14.75
N LEU A 5 43.58 15.96 -14.33
CA LEU A 5 42.62 16.66 -15.17
C LEU A 5 43.01 18.14 -15.16
N ASP A 6 43.84 18.53 -16.12
CA ASP A 6 44.08 19.94 -16.40
C ASP A 6 42.74 20.63 -16.68
N GLN A 7 42.37 21.49 -15.74
CA GLN A 7 41.31 22.46 -15.83
C GLN A 7 41.60 23.39 -17.02
N HIS A 8 41.12 23.00 -18.22
CA HIS A 8 41.10 23.91 -19.35
C HIS A 8 39.92 24.89 -19.16
N ASN A 9 40.24 26.04 -18.58
CA ASN A 9 39.44 27.26 -18.70
C ASN A 9 39.16 27.52 -20.19
N THR A 10 37.96 27.21 -20.67
CA THR A 10 37.45 27.70 -21.94
C THR A 10 36.49 28.86 -21.68
N ASN A 11 37.09 30.01 -21.34
CA ASN A 11 36.43 31.31 -21.49
C ASN A 11 36.25 31.58 -22.99
N ASN A 12 35.30 30.89 -23.63
CA ASN A 12 35.06 31.02 -25.04
C ASN A 12 33.69 31.67 -25.21
N ALA A 13 33.67 33.00 -25.24
CA ALA A 13 32.54 33.83 -25.68
C ALA A 13 32.28 33.69 -27.20
N ASP A 14 32.45 32.48 -27.73
CA ASP A 14 32.18 32.11 -29.11
C ASP A 14 30.81 31.41 -29.17
N PRO A 15 29.78 32.05 -29.75
CA PRO A 15 28.44 31.49 -29.84
C PRO A 15 28.35 30.21 -30.70
N ASN A 16 29.39 29.86 -31.47
CA ASN A 16 29.36 28.72 -32.40
C ASN A 16 30.31 27.57 -32.01
N ASN A 17 30.78 27.51 -30.76
CA ASN A 17 31.62 26.40 -30.29
C ASN A 17 30.83 25.06 -30.28
N PRO A 18 31.25 24.03 -31.03
CA PRO A 18 30.57 22.73 -31.06
C PRO A 18 30.57 22.00 -29.70
N LEU A 19 31.49 22.34 -28.80
CA LEU A 19 31.53 21.80 -27.43
C LEU A 19 30.50 22.42 -26.48
N ASN A 20 29.80 23.50 -26.86
CA ASN A 20 28.68 24.04 -26.08
C ASN A 20 27.42 23.15 -26.14
N LEU A 21 27.37 22.16 -27.05
CA LEU A 21 26.28 21.17 -27.08
C LEU A 21 26.49 20.02 -26.08
N ALA A 22 27.73 19.79 -25.62
CA ALA A 22 28.07 18.67 -24.77
C ALA A 22 27.38 18.66 -23.38
N PRO A 23 27.26 19.79 -22.64
CA PRO A 23 26.61 19.75 -21.32
C PRO A 23 25.09 19.57 -21.43
N SER A 24 24.49 19.83 -22.60
CA SER A 24 23.06 19.61 -22.83
C SER A 24 22.71 18.13 -23.04
N TYR A 25 23.69 17.28 -23.37
CA TYR A 25 23.47 15.84 -23.57
C TYR A 25 23.71 15.03 -22.29
N SER A 26 24.67 15.44 -21.44
CA SER A 26 24.95 14.77 -20.16
C SER A 26 23.90 15.04 -19.08
N GLN A 27 23.00 16.00 -19.29
CA GLN A 27 21.87 16.26 -18.38
C GLN A 27 20.64 15.40 -18.66
N ILE A 28 20.63 14.64 -19.76
CA ILE A 28 19.47 13.84 -20.20
C ILE A 28 19.50 12.41 -19.60
N ASN A 29 20.61 11.96 -19.02
CA ASN A 29 20.80 10.56 -18.66
C ASN A 29 20.94 10.31 -17.14
N ASN A 30 20.32 11.13 -16.30
CA ASN A 30 20.21 10.89 -14.85
C ASN A 30 18.87 10.23 -14.44
N ASP A 31 18.18 9.54 -15.35
CA ASP A 31 16.91 8.85 -15.04
C ASP A 31 17.13 7.34 -14.76
N GLY A 32 18.05 7.05 -13.84
CA GLY A 32 18.01 5.82 -13.03
C GLY A 32 16.96 5.90 -11.90
N ILE A 33 16.10 6.91 -11.95
CA ILE A 33 14.97 7.22 -11.08
C ILE A 33 13.75 7.24 -12.03
N PRO A 34 12.61 6.62 -11.69
CA PRO A 34 11.50 6.48 -12.63
C PRO A 34 11.09 7.86 -13.15
N ASP A 35 11.15 8.04 -14.46
CA ASP A 35 10.69 9.28 -15.07
C ASP A 35 9.17 9.39 -14.96
N LYS A 36 8.76 10.60 -14.63
CA LYS A 36 7.43 11.09 -14.24
C LYS A 36 6.32 11.00 -15.31
N ASN A 37 6.45 10.12 -16.31
CA ASN A 37 5.58 10.06 -17.50
C ASN A 37 5.43 8.64 -18.09
N THR A 38 6.08 7.62 -17.54
CA THR A 38 5.99 6.27 -18.08
C THR A 38 4.75 5.55 -17.55
N ASN A 39 3.77 5.35 -18.42
CA ASN A 39 2.53 4.58 -18.20
C ASN A 39 2.81 3.24 -17.47
N MET A 40 2.13 2.98 -16.34
CA MET A 40 2.32 1.75 -15.55
C MET A 40 1.83 0.46 -16.25
N PHE A 41 1.08 0.56 -17.35
CA PHE A 41 0.56 -0.59 -18.10
C PHE A 41 1.50 -1.10 -19.21
N ILE A 42 2.74 -0.62 -19.27
CA ILE A 42 3.72 -1.04 -20.30
C ILE A 42 4.20 -2.47 -20.05
N ASP A 43 4.52 -2.81 -18.79
CA ASP A 43 4.96 -4.14 -18.41
C ASP A 43 3.88 -4.90 -17.65
N ILE A 44 3.86 -6.22 -17.78
CA ILE A 44 2.89 -7.08 -17.07
C ILE A 44 3.03 -6.92 -15.55
N LYS A 45 4.26 -6.81 -15.02
CA LYS A 45 4.51 -6.67 -13.58
C LYS A 45 3.97 -5.34 -13.04
N THR A 46 4.26 -4.25 -13.73
CA THR A 46 3.80 -2.91 -13.35
C THR A 46 2.30 -2.75 -13.59
N SER A 47 1.75 -3.42 -14.61
CA SER A 47 0.31 -3.46 -14.91
C SER A 47 -0.47 -4.20 -13.83
N LEU A 48 0.03 -5.33 -13.33
CA LEU A 48 -0.57 -6.02 -12.18
C LEU A 48 -0.55 -5.15 -10.92
N PHE A 49 0.56 -4.43 -10.69
CA PHE A 49 0.65 -3.50 -9.58
C PHE A 49 -0.32 -2.31 -9.74
N ALA A 50 -0.45 -1.76 -10.96
CA ALA A 50 -1.43 -0.72 -11.29
C ALA A 50 -2.87 -1.17 -11.04
N ILE A 51 -3.21 -2.40 -11.43
CA ILE A 51 -4.51 -3.00 -11.14
C ILE A 51 -4.72 -3.11 -9.63
N TYR A 52 -3.73 -3.59 -8.88
CA TYR A 52 -3.81 -3.69 -7.41
C TYR A 52 -4.04 -2.34 -6.73
N LEU A 53 -3.27 -1.30 -7.13
CA LEU A 53 -3.47 0.07 -6.66
C LEU A 53 -4.90 0.55 -6.94
N PHE A 54 -5.39 0.29 -8.15
CA PHE A 54 -6.74 0.62 -8.56
C PHE A 54 -7.81 -0.10 -7.72
N LEU A 55 -7.62 -1.39 -7.39
CA LEU A 55 -8.54 -2.14 -6.51
C LEU A 55 -8.66 -1.53 -5.10
N ILE A 56 -7.57 -0.96 -4.57
CA ILE A 56 -7.54 -0.30 -3.26
C ILE A 56 -8.06 1.15 -3.34
N GLY A 57 -8.29 1.66 -4.56
CA GLY A 57 -8.80 3.00 -4.82
C GLY A 57 -7.71 4.05 -5.06
N ASP A 58 -6.46 3.63 -5.26
CA ASP A 58 -5.39 4.54 -5.70
C ASP A 58 -5.42 4.70 -7.23
N SER A 59 -5.75 5.91 -7.67
CA SER A 59 -5.81 6.30 -9.09
C SER A 59 -4.47 6.81 -9.64
N SER A 60 -3.39 6.78 -8.84
CA SER A 60 -2.04 7.20 -9.25
C SER A 60 -1.54 6.47 -10.51
N ALA A 61 -1.90 5.18 -10.65
CA ALA A 61 -1.56 4.37 -11.82
C ALA A 61 -2.18 4.86 -13.14
N LEU A 62 -3.24 5.65 -13.02
CA LEU A 62 -4.05 6.16 -14.11
C LEU A 62 -3.71 7.63 -14.42
N SER A 63 -2.93 8.30 -13.58
CA SER A 63 -2.61 9.74 -13.71
C SER A 63 -1.93 10.12 -15.03
N ASN A 64 -1.14 9.21 -15.61
CA ASN A 64 -0.41 9.42 -16.87
C ASN A 64 -1.23 9.17 -18.14
N TRP A 65 -2.50 8.74 -18.03
CA TRP A 65 -3.31 8.42 -19.21
C TRP A 65 -4.12 9.63 -19.72
N PRO A 66 -4.00 10.00 -21.01
CA PRO A 66 -4.86 11.00 -21.61
C PRO A 66 -6.25 10.42 -21.89
N TYR A 67 -7.16 10.55 -20.93
CA TYR A 67 -8.57 10.12 -21.08
C TYR A 67 -9.32 10.86 -22.19
N ALA A 68 -8.89 12.08 -22.50
CA ALA A 68 -9.52 12.95 -23.48
C ALA A 68 -9.29 12.46 -24.92
N ASP A 69 -8.15 11.80 -25.19
CA ASP A 69 -7.76 11.44 -26.55
C ASP A 69 -8.38 10.10 -26.99
N ASN A 70 -8.79 9.26 -26.03
CA ASN A 70 -9.27 7.90 -26.31
C ASN A 70 -10.52 7.55 -25.48
N PRO A 71 -11.73 7.82 -26.01
CA PRO A 71 -12.98 7.58 -25.27
C PRO A 71 -13.17 6.11 -24.88
N SER A 72 -12.65 5.17 -25.68
CA SER A 72 -12.74 3.74 -25.40
C SER A 72 -12.06 3.33 -24.09
N ILE A 73 -10.93 3.96 -23.75
CA ILE A 73 -10.17 3.65 -22.53
C ILE A 73 -10.90 4.20 -21.30
N ALA A 74 -11.46 5.41 -21.43
CA ALA A 74 -12.31 5.99 -20.40
C ALA A 74 -13.52 5.08 -20.10
N ILE A 75 -14.18 4.58 -21.14
CA ILE A 75 -15.32 3.65 -20.99
C ILE A 75 -14.88 2.35 -20.30
N LEU A 76 -13.75 1.76 -20.70
CA LEU A 76 -13.23 0.54 -20.10
C LEU A 76 -12.96 0.72 -18.60
N ILE A 77 -12.33 1.83 -18.22
CA ILE A 77 -12.00 2.13 -16.82
C ILE A 77 -13.26 2.33 -15.99
N ILE A 78 -14.25 3.07 -16.51
CA ILE A 78 -15.53 3.28 -15.84
C ILE A 78 -16.26 1.94 -15.63
N LEU A 79 -16.34 1.11 -16.68
CA LEU A 79 -16.98 -0.19 -16.62
C LEU A 79 -16.26 -1.11 -15.63
N PHE A 80 -14.94 -1.20 -15.71
CA PHE A 80 -14.12 -2.02 -14.82
C PHE A 80 -14.27 -1.57 -13.36
N SER A 81 -14.22 -0.25 -13.10
CA SER A 81 -14.45 0.31 -11.76
C SER A 81 -15.82 -0.04 -11.20
N LEU A 82 -16.88 0.17 -11.99
CA LEU A 82 -18.24 -0.08 -11.53
C LEU A 82 -18.49 -1.57 -11.31
N LEU A 83 -18.11 -2.41 -12.26
CA LEU A 83 -18.38 -3.85 -12.19
C LEU A 83 -17.55 -4.52 -11.09
N ILE A 84 -16.26 -4.22 -10.98
CA ILE A 84 -15.37 -4.96 -10.09
C ILE A 84 -15.41 -4.38 -8.68
N ILE A 85 -15.20 -3.08 -8.50
CA ILE A 85 -15.08 -2.51 -7.15
C ILE A 85 -16.45 -2.40 -6.49
N VAL A 86 -17.45 -1.83 -7.17
CA VAL A 86 -18.76 -1.55 -6.57
C VAL A 86 -19.66 -2.78 -6.53
N VAL A 87 -19.75 -3.53 -7.63
CA VAL A 87 -20.73 -4.63 -7.75
C VAL A 87 -20.16 -5.98 -7.28
N TYR A 88 -18.88 -6.27 -7.53
CA TYR A 88 -18.32 -7.59 -7.23
C TYR A 88 -17.57 -7.64 -5.90
N LEU A 89 -16.46 -6.92 -5.78
CA LEU A 89 -15.51 -7.05 -4.66
C LEU A 89 -16.11 -6.61 -3.33
N MET A 90 -16.72 -5.42 -3.25
CA MET A 90 -17.29 -4.96 -1.99
C MET A 90 -18.45 -5.85 -1.55
N ASN A 91 -19.34 -6.21 -2.46
CA ASN A 91 -20.48 -7.08 -2.14
C ASN A 91 -20.04 -8.49 -1.71
N LEU A 92 -19.03 -9.05 -2.37
CA LEU A 92 -18.46 -10.34 -2.02
C LEU A 92 -17.73 -10.28 -0.67
N LEU A 93 -16.88 -9.27 -0.46
CA LEU A 93 -16.11 -9.08 0.77
C LEU A 93 -17.03 -8.85 1.97
N ILE A 94 -18.05 -7.99 1.82
CA ILE A 94 -19.05 -7.74 2.86
C ILE A 94 -19.83 -9.02 3.16
N GLY A 95 -20.23 -9.80 2.15
CA GLY A 95 -20.92 -11.07 2.35
C GLY A 95 -20.08 -12.12 3.10
N LEU A 96 -18.81 -12.28 2.69
CA LEU A 96 -17.86 -13.17 3.38
C LEU A 96 -17.58 -12.71 4.81
N LEU A 97 -17.37 -11.41 5.00
CA LEU A 97 -17.12 -10.84 6.32
C LEU A 97 -18.33 -11.00 7.24
N ASN A 98 -19.55 -10.84 6.71
CA ASN A 98 -20.77 -11.08 7.47
C ASN A 98 -20.85 -12.52 7.99
N ILE A 99 -20.52 -13.51 7.14
CA ILE A 99 -20.52 -14.93 7.52
C ILE A 99 -19.47 -15.19 8.61
N ALA A 100 -18.24 -14.68 8.43
CA ALA A 100 -17.17 -14.86 9.41
C ALA A 100 -17.48 -14.19 10.77
N ILE A 101 -18.10 -13.01 10.76
CA ILE A 101 -18.54 -12.33 11.98
C ILE A 101 -19.68 -13.11 12.66
N GLU A 102 -20.62 -13.66 11.89
CA GLU A 102 -21.71 -14.46 12.44
C GLU A 102 -21.20 -15.71 13.16
N GLU A 103 -20.18 -16.38 12.60
CA GLU A 103 -19.53 -17.53 13.21
C GLU A 103 -18.76 -17.18 14.50
N ASP A 104 -18.09 -16.02 14.54
CA ASP A 104 -17.32 -15.58 15.72
C ASP A 104 -18.17 -14.87 16.80
N ASN A 105 -19.42 -14.50 16.51
CA ASN A 105 -20.40 -13.98 17.49
C ASN A 105 -20.92 -15.10 18.42
N ASN A 106 -20.04 -15.97 18.89
CA ASN A 106 -20.38 -16.94 19.91
C ASN A 106 -20.15 -16.32 21.29
N ARG A 107 -21.24 -15.95 21.96
CA ARG A 107 -21.21 -15.45 23.36
C ARG A 107 -20.42 -16.38 24.28
N VAL A 108 -20.40 -17.68 24.00
CA VAL A 108 -19.62 -18.67 24.76
C VAL A 108 -18.12 -18.49 24.55
N SER A 109 -17.66 -18.30 23.31
CA SER A 109 -16.25 -18.04 23.00
C SER A 109 -15.77 -16.73 23.65
N TYR A 110 -16.60 -15.68 23.63
CA TYR A 110 -16.31 -14.42 24.32
C TYR A 110 -16.15 -14.62 25.84
N LEU A 111 -17.05 -15.37 26.47
CA LEU A 111 -16.98 -15.63 27.91
C LEU A 111 -15.77 -16.49 28.29
N ILE A 112 -15.40 -17.45 27.43
CA ILE A 112 -14.20 -18.27 27.60
C ILE A 112 -12.94 -17.40 27.52
N GLN A 113 -12.79 -16.59 26.47
CA GLN A 113 -11.65 -15.68 26.34
C GLN A 113 -11.58 -14.69 27.50
N LYS A 114 -12.73 -14.16 27.94
CA LYS A 114 -12.80 -13.27 29.10
C LYS A 114 -12.37 -13.97 30.41
N ALA A 115 -12.78 -15.22 30.61
CA ALA A 115 -12.40 -16.01 31.77
C ALA A 115 -10.92 -16.39 31.75
N GLU A 116 -10.36 -16.68 30.58
CA GLU A 116 -8.94 -16.99 30.40
C GLU A 116 -8.06 -15.80 30.75
N ILE A 117 -8.37 -14.62 30.20
CA ILE A 117 -7.68 -13.35 30.53
C ILE A 117 -7.80 -13.05 32.03
N LEU A 118 -8.98 -13.25 32.62
CA LEU A 118 -9.19 -13.02 34.06
C LEU A 118 -8.36 -13.99 34.91
N ALA A 119 -8.30 -15.27 34.55
CA ALA A 119 -7.53 -16.28 35.25
C ALA A 119 -6.01 -16.00 35.17
N GLU A 120 -5.54 -15.47 34.04
CA GLU A 120 -4.15 -15.06 33.87
C GLU A 120 -3.80 -13.87 34.76
N ILE A 121 -4.65 -12.83 34.78
CA ILE A 121 -4.48 -11.66 35.66
C ILE A 121 -4.51 -12.08 37.14
N GLU A 122 -5.44 -12.96 37.52
CA GLU A 122 -5.53 -13.50 38.89
C GLU A 122 -4.28 -14.29 39.29
N LEU A 123 -3.70 -15.08 38.38
CA LEU A 123 -2.46 -15.82 38.63
C LEU A 123 -1.28 -14.87 38.91
N PHE A 124 -1.18 -13.76 38.19
CA PHE A 124 -0.09 -12.79 38.36
C PHE A 124 -0.25 -11.91 39.62
N TYR A 125 -1.47 -11.54 39.99
CA TYR A 125 -1.72 -10.59 41.08
C TYR A 125 -2.03 -11.22 42.44
N LEU A 126 -2.41 -12.51 42.53
CA LEU A 126 -2.81 -13.15 43.79
C LEU A 126 -1.83 -14.20 44.31
N LEU A 127 -1.55 -14.17 45.62
CA LEU A 127 -0.75 -15.20 46.31
C LEU A 127 -1.52 -16.55 46.43
N PRO A 128 -0.83 -17.70 46.45
CA PRO A 128 -1.44 -19.03 46.41
C PRO A 128 -2.50 -19.31 47.49
N HIS A 129 -2.37 -18.68 48.66
CA HIS A 129 -3.31 -18.85 49.77
C HIS A 129 -4.64 -18.10 49.56
N GLN A 130 -4.64 -16.98 48.84
CA GLN A 130 -5.84 -16.18 48.53
C GLN A 130 -6.74 -16.87 47.48
N ARG A 131 -6.15 -17.68 46.58
CA ARG A 131 -6.89 -18.48 45.59
C ARG A 131 -7.79 -19.57 46.18
N ARG A 132 -7.55 -20.01 47.42
CA ARG A 132 -8.31 -21.12 48.06
C ARG A 132 -9.54 -20.67 48.84
N TRP A 133 -9.77 -19.36 49.01
CA TRP A 133 -10.87 -18.85 49.83
C TRP A 133 -12.18 -18.75 49.02
N LYS A 134 -12.99 -19.81 49.06
CA LYS A 134 -14.21 -19.98 48.25
C LYS A 134 -15.36 -19.00 48.53
N HIS A 135 -15.31 -18.22 49.62
CA HIS A 135 -16.47 -17.46 50.10
C HIS A 135 -16.46 -15.96 49.73
N GLY A 136 -15.31 -15.39 49.33
CA GLY A 136 -15.18 -13.95 49.05
C GLY A 136 -14.97 -13.58 47.58
N PHE A 137 -14.43 -14.49 46.77
CA PHE A 137 -13.97 -14.17 45.41
C PHE A 137 -15.02 -14.42 44.32
N LEU A 138 -16.13 -15.11 44.64
CA LEU A 138 -17.15 -15.49 43.65
C LEU A 138 -17.95 -14.30 43.08
N LYS A 139 -17.76 -13.09 43.62
CA LYS A 139 -18.57 -11.91 43.27
C LYS A 139 -18.05 -11.13 42.05
N LEU A 140 -16.88 -11.48 41.53
CA LEU A 140 -16.33 -10.95 40.28
C LEU A 140 -16.40 -11.94 39.11
N CYS A 141 -16.73 -13.21 39.38
CA CYS A 141 -16.79 -14.29 38.39
C CYS A 141 -18.21 -14.65 37.89
N MET A 142 -19.24 -13.89 38.27
CA MET A 142 -20.61 -14.06 37.74
C MET A 142 -21.16 -12.75 37.19
#